data_AF-A0A961C1F3-F1
#
_entry.id   AF-A0A961C1F3-F1
#
_cell.length_a   1.000
_cell.length_b   1.000
_cell.length_c   1.000
_cell.angle_alpha   90.00
_cell.angle_beta   90.00
_cell.angle_gamma   90.00
#
_symmetry.space_group_name_H-M   'P 1'
#
loop_
_entity.id
_entity.type
_entity.pdbx_description
1 polymer ?
#
loop_
_entity_poly.entity_id
_entity_poly.type
_entity_poly.pdbx_seq_one_letter_code
_entity_poly.pdbx_strand_id
1 'polypeptide(L)'
;MDGARPVRAARGTQLTARQWSTEAPLRMLMNNLDPEVAERPDDLVVYGGTGRAARDWASFDAMVRTLTTLGPDETMLVQSGRPVGVFRTHEWAPRVLIANSNLVPDWANWPEFRRLEHLGLTMYGQMTAG
;
A
#
# COMPACT_ATOMS: atom_id res chain seq x y z
N MET A 1 19.99 3.31 13.92
CA MET A 1 19.03 2.24 13.64
C MET A 1 17.78 2.63 14.37
N ASP A 2 16.87 3.34 13.67
CA ASP A 2 15.57 3.63 14.25
C ASP A 2 14.88 2.29 14.52
N GLY A 3 14.39 2.12 15.74
CA GLY A 3 13.84 0.85 16.21
C GLY A 3 12.62 0.38 15.43
N ALA A 4 12.07 -0.76 15.83
CA ALA A 4 10.85 -1.31 15.23
C ALA A 4 9.76 -0.22 15.13
N ARG A 5 9.10 -0.12 13.98
CA ARG A 5 7.98 0.80 13.76
C ARG A 5 6.69 -0.02 13.79
N PRO A 6 6.13 -0.31 14.98
CA PRO A 6 4.92 -1.12 15.06
C PRO A 6 3.76 -0.38 14.40
N VAL A 7 3.17 -1.03 13.40
CA VAL A 7 1.94 -0.58 12.74
C VAL A 7 0.83 -1.51 13.19
N ARG A 8 -0.33 -0.98 13.58
CA ARG A 8 -1.53 -1.77 13.87
C ARG A 8 -2.76 -1.01 13.41
N ALA A 9 -3.74 -1.74 12.91
CA ALA A 9 -4.97 -1.11 12.44
C ALA A 9 -5.86 -0.62 13.60
N ALA A 10 -6.50 0.53 13.42
CA ALA A 10 -7.46 1.06 14.38
C ALA A 10 -8.62 0.07 14.63
N ARG A 11 -9.17 0.09 15.84
CA ARG A 11 -10.24 -0.81 16.31
C ARG A 11 -11.48 0.00 16.70
N GLY A 12 -12.62 -0.66 16.85
CA GLY A 12 -13.88 -0.03 17.22
C GLY A 12 -14.52 0.80 16.09
N THR A 13 -15.51 1.60 16.44
CA THR A 13 -16.40 2.31 15.50
C THR A 13 -15.97 3.74 15.19
N GLN A 14 -14.97 4.28 15.91
CA GLN A 14 -14.44 5.63 15.66
C GLN A 14 -13.60 5.64 14.38
N LEU A 15 -13.87 6.62 13.51
CA LEU A 15 -13.16 6.77 12.23
C LEU A 15 -11.89 7.63 12.39
N THR A 16 -10.83 7.26 11.68
CA THR A 16 -9.65 8.11 11.46
C THR A 16 -9.80 8.88 10.15
N ALA A 17 -10.26 8.21 9.09
CA ALA A 17 -10.58 8.78 7.79
C ALA A 17 -11.99 9.41 7.77
N ARG A 18 -12.35 10.07 6.67
CA ARG A 18 -13.62 10.80 6.54
C ARG A 18 -14.86 9.90 6.47
N GLN A 19 -14.71 8.64 6.05
CA GLN A 19 -15.81 7.71 5.85
C GLN A 19 -15.34 6.25 5.87
N TRP A 20 -16.27 5.31 6.08
CA TRP A 20 -15.94 3.89 6.16
C TRP A 20 -15.26 3.31 4.92
N SER A 21 -15.60 3.80 3.71
CA SER A 21 -14.99 3.30 2.47
C SER A 21 -13.54 3.72 2.28
N THR A 22 -13.04 4.73 3.02
CA THR A 22 -11.62 5.10 3.06
C THR A 22 -10.94 4.62 4.35
N GLU A 23 -11.69 4.49 5.44
CA GLU A 23 -11.22 3.86 6.70
C GLU A 23 -10.89 2.38 6.50
N ALA A 24 -11.71 1.65 5.75
CA ALA A 24 -11.51 0.23 5.50
C ALA A 24 -10.15 -0.06 4.84
N PRO A 25 -9.78 0.52 3.68
CA PRO A 25 -8.46 0.31 3.10
C PRO A 25 -7.33 0.82 4.00
N LEU A 26 -7.54 1.90 4.78
CA LEU A 26 -6.55 2.38 5.76
C LEU A 26 -6.25 1.32 6.83
N ARG A 27 -7.29 0.74 7.42
CA ARG A 27 -7.16 -0.33 8.41
C ARG A 27 -6.56 -1.58 7.78
N MET A 28 -6.97 -1.97 6.58
CA MET A 28 -6.42 -3.16 5.92
C MET A 28 -4.93 -2.99 5.58
N LEU A 29 -4.50 -1.81 5.11
CA LEU A 29 -3.09 -1.49 4.90
C LEU A 29 -2.28 -1.63 6.20
N MET A 30 -2.80 -1.08 7.31
CA MET A 30 -2.14 -1.20 8.62
C MET A 30 -2.16 -2.63 9.18
N ASN A 31 -3.21 -3.40 8.90
CA ASN A 31 -3.32 -4.79 9.34
C ASN A 31 -2.28 -5.68 8.65
N ASN A 32 -2.01 -5.44 7.37
CA ASN A 32 -0.94 -6.14 6.63
C ASN A 32 0.45 -5.93 7.25
N LEU A 33 0.64 -4.92 8.10
CA LEU A 33 1.91 -4.64 8.78
C LEU A 33 1.83 -4.84 10.31
N ASP A 34 0.75 -5.45 10.80
CA ASP A 34 0.64 -5.81 12.21
C ASP A 34 1.73 -6.84 12.54
N PRO A 35 2.51 -6.68 13.64
CA PRO A 35 3.52 -7.66 14.05
C PRO A 35 3.01 -9.08 14.28
N GLU A 36 1.70 -9.25 14.50
CA GLU A 36 1.06 -10.57 14.63
C GLU A 36 0.59 -11.15 13.28
N VAL A 37 0.70 -10.38 12.19
CA VAL A 37 0.21 -10.73 10.84
C VAL A 37 1.35 -10.84 9.84
N ALA A 38 2.27 -9.86 9.84
CA ALA A 38 3.34 -9.74 8.87
C ALA A 38 4.57 -10.56 9.27
N GLU A 39 5.22 -11.20 8.29
CA GLU A 39 6.48 -11.92 8.50
C GLU A 39 7.64 -11.00 8.89
N ARG A 40 7.72 -9.79 8.29
CA ARG A 40 8.80 -8.83 8.58
C ARG A 40 8.32 -7.38 8.39
N PRO A 41 7.49 -6.86 9.31
CA PRO A 41 6.78 -5.58 9.14
C PRO A 41 7.70 -4.36 9.06
N ASP A 42 8.85 -4.36 9.73
CA ASP A 42 9.81 -3.23 9.70
C ASP A 42 10.38 -2.98 8.29
N ASP A 43 10.41 -4.02 7.45
CA ASP A 43 10.80 -3.96 6.04
C ASP A 43 9.59 -3.85 5.10
N LEU A 44 8.40 -3.62 5.65
CA LEU A 44 7.10 -3.59 4.95
C LEU A 44 6.69 -4.93 4.33
N VAL A 45 7.39 -6.02 4.66
CA VAL A 45 7.15 -7.36 4.08
C VAL A 45 6.04 -8.05 4.85
N VAL A 46 5.00 -8.44 4.12
CA VAL A 46 3.84 -9.16 4.66
C VAL A 46 4.08 -10.66 4.59
N TYR A 47 4.27 -11.23 3.40
CA TYR A 47 4.53 -12.66 3.20
C TYR A 47 5.12 -12.96 1.81
N GLY A 48 5.45 -14.22 1.54
CA GLY A 48 5.80 -14.69 0.19
C GLY A 48 7.16 -14.19 -0.30
N GLY A 49 8.17 -14.18 0.58
CA GLY A 49 9.51 -13.69 0.27
C GLY A 49 9.61 -12.18 0.45
N THR A 50 9.51 -11.41 -0.64
CA THR A 50 9.61 -9.94 -0.63
C THR A 50 8.28 -9.24 -0.92
N GLY A 51 7.15 -9.92 -0.67
CA GLY A 51 5.81 -9.36 -0.86
C GLY A 51 5.54 -8.25 0.15
N ARG A 52 5.39 -7.00 -0.30
CA ARG A 52 5.33 -5.81 0.55
C ARG A 52 3.99 -5.07 0.45
N ALA A 53 3.61 -4.40 1.54
CA ALA A 53 2.39 -3.57 1.62
C ALA A 53 2.58 -2.15 1.06
N ALA A 54 3.80 -1.64 1.07
CA ALA A 54 4.16 -0.35 0.49
C ALA A 54 5.60 -0.42 -0.04
N ARG A 55 5.92 0.45 -1.01
CA ARG A 55 7.24 0.42 -1.66
C ARG A 55 8.36 0.76 -0.68
N ASP A 56 8.11 1.77 0.13
CA ASP A 56 8.98 2.33 1.15
C ASP A 56 8.13 3.04 2.20
N TRP A 57 8.73 3.40 3.33
CA TRP A 57 8.02 4.05 4.43
C TRP A 57 7.43 5.41 4.05
N ALA A 58 8.08 6.16 3.16
CA ALA A 58 7.56 7.42 2.67
C ALA A 58 6.26 7.22 1.88
N SER A 59 6.18 6.15 1.08
CA SER A 59 4.99 5.74 0.34
C SER A 59 3.88 5.26 1.27
N PHE A 60 4.22 4.46 2.30
CA PHE A 60 3.26 4.09 3.35
C PHE A 60 2.66 5.31 4.02
N ASP A 61 3.49 6.25 4.48
CA ASP A 61 3.05 7.47 5.15
C ASP A 61 2.20 8.35 4.24
N ALA A 62 2.56 8.43 2.96
CA ALA A 62 1.77 9.14 1.96
C ALA A 62 0.41 8.48 1.72
N MET A 63 0.32 7.14 1.66
CA MET A 63 -0.95 6.43 1.53
C MET A 63 -1.85 6.66 2.76
N VAL A 64 -1.28 6.57 3.96
CA VAL A 64 -2.02 6.83 5.21
C VAL A 64 -2.58 8.26 5.24
N ARG A 65 -1.75 9.27 4.96
CA ARG A 65 -2.21 10.67 4.88
C ARG A 65 -3.30 10.87 3.81
N THR A 66 -3.13 10.25 2.65
CA THR A 66 -4.06 10.39 1.53
C THR A 66 -5.40 9.75 1.88
N LEU A 67 -5.43 8.49 2.37
CA LEU A 67 -6.65 7.80 2.79
C LEU A 67 -7.40 8.52 3.93
N THR A 68 -6.66 9.18 4.82
CA THR A 68 -7.25 9.97 5.92
C THR A 68 -8.04 11.18 5.40
N THR A 69 -7.63 11.75 4.26
CA THR A 69 -8.17 13.02 3.73
C THR A 69 -8.97 12.88 2.44
N LEU A 70 -8.96 11.71 1.80
CA LEU A 70 -9.61 11.41 0.52
C LEU A 70 -11.13 11.71 0.57
N GLY A 71 -11.61 12.43 -0.45
CA GLY A 71 -13.01 12.78 -0.62
C GLY A 71 -13.92 11.60 -0.98
N PRO A 72 -15.24 11.74 -0.79
CA PRO A 72 -16.21 10.70 -1.10
C PRO A 72 -16.27 10.32 -2.58
N ASP A 73 -15.95 11.26 -3.46
CA ASP A 73 -15.94 11.14 -4.92
C ASP A 73 -14.52 11.18 -5.49
N GLU A 74 -13.51 10.82 -4.70
CA GLU A 74 -12.12 10.75 -5.13
C GLU A 74 -11.61 9.30 -5.14
N THR A 75 -10.62 9.05 -5.99
CA THR A 75 -9.92 7.77 -6.13
C THR A 75 -8.42 7.98 -6.08
N MET A 76 -7.74 7.32 -5.15
CA MET A 76 -6.28 7.27 -5.08
C MET A 76 -5.74 6.18 -6.02
N LEU A 77 -4.70 6.52 -6.78
CA LEU A 77 -3.96 5.57 -7.62
C LEU A 77 -2.69 5.13 -6.91
N VAL A 78 -2.51 3.81 -6.75
CA VAL A 78 -1.30 3.20 -6.19
C VAL A 78 -0.60 2.40 -7.29
N GLN A 79 0.61 2.83 -7.63
CA GLN A 79 1.47 2.17 -8.60
C GLN A 79 2.60 1.49 -7.84
N SER A 80 2.66 0.16 -7.87
CA SER A 80 3.70 -0.65 -7.20
C SER A 80 4.02 -0.13 -5.80
N GLY A 81 3.01 -0.10 -4.94
CA GLY A 81 3.11 0.32 -3.54
C GLY A 81 3.38 1.81 -3.29
N ARG A 82 3.27 2.68 -4.31
CA ARG A 82 3.43 4.14 -4.17
C ARG A 82 2.15 4.88 -4.57
N PRO A 83 1.64 5.81 -3.75
CA PRO A 83 0.52 6.66 -4.14
C PRO A 83 1.00 7.72 -5.13
N VAL A 84 0.49 7.68 -6.36
CA VAL A 84 0.98 8.53 -7.47
C VAL A 84 0.02 9.65 -7.88
N GLY A 85 -1.24 9.58 -7.43
CA GLY A 85 -2.21 10.64 -7.72
C GLY A 85 -3.57 10.37 -7.10
N VAL A 86 -4.36 11.43 -7.01
CA VAL A 86 -5.77 11.40 -6.63
C VAL A 86 -6.55 12.10 -7.74
N PHE A 87 -7.63 11.46 -8.18
CA PHE A 87 -8.50 12.01 -9.21
C PHE A 87 -9.94 11.98 -8.72
N ARG A 88 -10.69 13.01 -9.12
CA ARG A 88 -12.13 13.02 -8.92
C ARG A 88 -12.78 11.99 -9.85
N THR A 89 -13.64 11.16 -9.28
CA THR A 89 -14.45 10.14 -9.93
C THR A 89 -15.92 10.37 -9.54
N HIS A 90 -16.52 9.46 -8.77
CA HIS A 90 -17.87 9.57 -8.22
C HIS A 90 -18.02 8.63 -7.01
N GLU A 91 -19.05 8.82 -6.18
CA GLU A 91 -19.22 8.09 -4.92
C GLU A 91 -19.26 6.56 -5.06
N TRP A 92 -19.76 6.04 -6.18
CA TRP A 92 -19.82 4.58 -6.43
C TRP A 92 -18.54 3.99 -7.05
N ALA A 93 -17.54 4.81 -7.37
CA ALA A 93 -16.24 4.32 -7.84
C ALA A 93 -15.42 3.71 -6.70
N PRO A 94 -14.40 2.88 -7.00
CA PRO A 94 -13.42 2.46 -6.00
C PRO A 94 -12.69 3.66 -5.40
N ARG A 95 -12.41 3.63 -4.09
CA ARG A 95 -11.59 4.65 -3.41
C ARG A 95 -10.10 4.51 -3.70
N VAL A 96 -9.66 3.30 -4.02
CA VAL A 96 -8.26 3.00 -4.35
C VAL A 96 -8.22 2.08 -5.57
N LEU A 97 -7.36 2.40 -6.53
CA LEU A 97 -7.00 1.52 -7.63
C LEU A 97 -5.51 1.18 -7.54
N ILE A 98 -5.20 -0.11 -7.60
CA ILE A 98 -3.85 -0.63 -7.34
C ILE A 98 -3.34 -1.39 -8.57
N ALA A 99 -2.12 -1.07 -9.00
CA ALA A 99 -1.41 -1.80 -10.04
C ALA A 99 0.03 -2.07 -9.60
N ASN A 100 0.30 -3.29 -9.13
CA ASN A 100 1.59 -3.68 -8.58
C ASN A 100 2.34 -4.64 -9.50
N SER A 101 3.66 -4.51 -9.58
CA SER A 101 4.58 -5.48 -10.22
C SER A 101 4.41 -5.70 -11.73
N ASN A 102 3.52 -4.96 -12.39
CA ASN A 102 3.27 -5.13 -13.82
C ASN A 102 4.47 -4.66 -14.65
N LEU A 103 4.97 -5.53 -15.51
CA LEU A 103 6.01 -5.26 -16.50
C LEU A 103 5.52 -5.69 -17.88
N VAL A 104 6.00 -5.02 -18.92
CA VAL A 104 5.74 -5.45 -20.30
C VAL A 104 6.34 -6.85 -20.50
N PRO A 105 5.67 -7.79 -21.20
CA PRO A 105 6.02 -9.22 -21.15
C PRO A 105 7.49 -9.55 -21.45
N ASP A 106 8.11 -8.88 -22.43
CA ASP A 106 9.53 -9.10 -22.77
C ASP A 106 10.49 -8.78 -21.61
N TRP A 107 10.06 -7.95 -20.66
CA TRP A 107 10.79 -7.54 -19.47
C TRP A 107 10.26 -8.16 -18.17
N ALA A 108 9.23 -9.02 -18.25
CA ALA A 108 8.57 -9.63 -17.09
C ALA A 108 9.39 -10.80 -16.52
N ASN A 109 10.63 -10.52 -16.11
CA ASN A 109 11.56 -11.48 -15.51
C ASN A 109 12.20 -10.95 -14.22
N TRP A 110 12.70 -11.86 -13.40
CA TRP A 110 13.28 -11.52 -12.10
C TRP A 110 14.50 -10.58 -12.16
N PRO A 111 15.48 -10.77 -13.07
CA PRO A 111 16.60 -9.84 -13.20
C PRO A 111 16.17 -8.39 -13.40
N GLU A 112 15.24 -8.13 -14.34
CA GLU A 112 14.76 -6.78 -14.60
C GLU A 112 13.92 -6.23 -13.45
N PHE A 113 13.06 -7.07 -12.86
CA PHE A 113 12.31 -6.71 -11.67
C PHE A 113 13.23 -6.26 -10.52
N ARG A 114 14.29 -7.04 -10.23
CA ARG A 114 15.25 -6.72 -9.15
C ARG A 114 16.06 -5.46 -9.46
N ARG A 115 16.40 -5.22 -10.74
CA ARG A 115 17.03 -3.96 -11.16
C ARG A 115 16.14 -2.77 -10.85
N LEU A 116 14.85 -2.82 -11.22
CA LEU A 116 13.88 -1.77 -10.95
C LEU A 116 13.60 -1.60 -9.46
N GLU A 117 13.57 -2.70 -8.70
CA GLU A 117 13.37 -2.68 -7.25
C GLU A 117 14.54 -1.98 -6.55
N HIS A 118 15.79 -2.27 -6.95
CA HIS A 118 16.98 -1.60 -6.42
C HIS A 118 16.99 -0.10 -6.73
N LEU A 119 16.42 0.30 -7.86
CA LEU A 119 16.23 1.71 -8.23
C LEU A 119 15.03 2.38 -7.53
N GLY A 120 14.24 1.64 -6.72
CA GLY A 120 13.04 2.17 -6.07
C GLY A 120 11.86 2.42 -7.03
N LEU A 121 11.82 1.74 -8.17
CA LEU A 121 10.83 1.97 -9.23
C LEU A 121 9.68 0.95 -9.24
N THR A 122 9.83 -0.17 -8.55
CA THR A 122 8.79 -1.20 -8.42
C THR A 122 8.77 -1.82 -7.02
N MET A 123 7.75 -2.61 -6.74
CA MET A 123 7.52 -3.34 -5.50
C MET A 123 6.84 -4.66 -5.84
N TYR A 124 7.22 -5.75 -5.17
CA TYR A 124 6.57 -7.05 -5.33
C TYR A 124 5.32 -7.09 -4.44
N GLY A 125 4.14 -7.14 -5.05
CA GLY A 125 2.85 -7.08 -4.34
C GLY A 125 2.31 -8.43 -3.86
N GLN A 126 2.93 -9.54 -4.27
CA GLN A 126 2.33 -10.88 -4.12
C GLN A 126 0.86 -10.85 -4.63
N MET A 127 -0.08 -11.45 -3.91
CA MET A 127 -1.51 -11.43 -4.19
C MET A 127 -2.24 -10.48 -3.24
N THR A 128 -2.04 -10.60 -1.92
CA THR A 128 -2.75 -9.80 -0.91
C THR A 128 -1.83 -8.95 -0.04
N ALA A 129 -0.52 -8.95 -0.32
CA ALA A 129 0.42 -8.14 0.44
C ALA A 129 0.28 -6.65 0.08
N GLY A 130 0.25 -6.33 -1.22
CA GLY A 130 0.28 -4.96 -1.74
C GLY A 130 -1.04 -4.40 -2.27
#